data_AF-A0AA38X4M3-F1
#
_entry.id   AF-A0AA38X4M3-F1
#
_cell.length_a   1.000
_cell.length_b   1.000
_cell.length_c   1.000
_cell.angle_alpha   90.00
_cell.angle_beta   90.00
_cell.angle_gamma   90.00
#
_symmetry.space_group_name_H-M   'P 1'
#
loop_
_entity.id
_entity.type
_entity.pdbx_description
1 polymer ?
#
loop_
_entity_poly.entity_id
_entity_poly.type
_entity_poly.pdbx_seq_one_letter_code
_entity_poly.pdbx_strand_id
1 'polypeptide(L)'
;MEALSSIPPLQYLVAYFLPIMFLGVFIGALVSPHSLSAAALFPQPADKPMHPYFYLFAVRELVLGLALLILEANNEWRAVTALLGCVGLNGVSDCIIAATLSGGGWWPSLKVHGIPTVIGYWSVWKLWQEHWV
;
A
#
# COMPACT_ATOMS: atom_id res chain seq x y z
N MET A 1 -24.22 8.64 -26.39
CA MET A 1 -23.97 8.67 -24.94
C MET A 1 -22.53 9.10 -24.74
N GLU A 2 -22.34 10.40 -24.58
CA GLU A 2 -21.03 10.99 -24.33
C GLU A 2 -20.65 10.68 -22.89
N ALA A 3 -19.93 9.58 -22.66
CA ALA A 3 -19.12 9.42 -21.47
C ALA A 3 -17.94 10.39 -21.63
N LEU A 4 -18.18 11.67 -21.37
CA LEU A 4 -17.11 12.65 -21.19
C LEU A 4 -16.27 12.11 -20.04
N SER A 5 -15.07 11.62 -20.37
CA SER A 5 -14.13 11.01 -19.45
C SER A 5 -13.59 12.07 -18.49
N SER A 6 -14.38 12.41 -17.48
CA SER A 6 -13.84 13.11 -16.32
C SER A 6 -12.89 12.15 -15.63
N ILE A 7 -11.65 12.60 -15.48
CA ILE A 7 -10.68 11.92 -14.61
C ILE A 7 -11.36 11.78 -13.23
N PRO A 8 -11.38 10.58 -12.63
CA PRO A 8 -11.94 10.39 -11.30
C PRO A 8 -11.35 11.40 -10.31
N PRO A 9 -12.11 11.86 -9.31
CA PRO A 9 -11.56 12.72 -8.28
C PRO A 9 -10.32 12.08 -7.62
N LEU A 10 -9.37 12.89 -7.17
CA LEU A 10 -8.04 12.44 -6.77
C LEU A 10 -8.07 11.33 -5.71
N GLN A 11 -9.00 11.37 -4.76
CA GLN A 11 -9.18 10.35 -3.73
C GLN A 11 -9.49 8.96 -4.30
N TYR A 12 -10.26 8.89 -5.39
CA TYR A 12 -10.55 7.64 -6.08
C TYR A 12 -9.34 7.17 -6.88
N LEU A 13 -8.61 8.08 -7.54
CA LEU A 13 -7.36 7.73 -8.23
C LEU A 13 -6.33 7.11 -7.28
N VAL A 14 -6.16 7.70 -6.09
CA VAL A 14 -5.27 7.16 -5.06
C VAL A 14 -5.77 5.80 -4.58
N ALA A 15 -7.08 5.64 -4.34
CA ALA A 15 -7.67 4.35 -3.97
C ALA A 15 -7.37 3.28 -5.02
N TYR A 16 -7.67 3.53 -6.30
CA TYR A 16 -7.40 2.61 -7.41
C TYR A 16 -5.93 2.28 -7.60
N PHE A 17 -5.02 3.18 -7.21
CA PHE A 17 -3.59 2.94 -7.31
C PHE A 17 -3.06 1.97 -6.25
N LEU A 18 -3.64 1.96 -5.05
CA LEU A 18 -3.18 1.11 -3.94
C LEU A 18 -3.25 -0.40 -4.23
N PRO A 19 -4.32 -0.99 -4.78
CA PRO A 19 -4.30 -2.40 -5.13
C PRO A 19 -3.24 -2.73 -6.19
N ILE A 20 -3.02 -1.84 -7.16
CA ILE A 20 -1.98 -2.02 -8.18
C ILE A 20 -0.60 -2.05 -7.52
N MET A 21 -0.36 -1.14 -6.56
CA MET A 21 0.86 -1.12 -5.77
C MET A 21 1.06 -2.44 -5.00
N PHE A 22 0.04 -2.96 -4.32
CA PHE A 22 0.12 -4.21 -3.56
C PHE A 22 0.38 -5.43 -4.44
N LEU A 23 -0.27 -5.51 -5.60
CA LEU A 23 0.03 -6.53 -6.60
C LEU A 23 1.47 -6.40 -7.12
N GLY A 24 1.94 -5.17 -7.33
CA GLY A 24 3.32 -4.88 -7.70
C GLY A 24 4.33 -5.36 -6.66
N VAL A 25 4.05 -5.16 -5.37
CA VAL A 25 4.87 -5.67 -4.25
C VAL A 25 4.89 -7.19 -4.27
N PHE A 26 3.75 -7.86 -4.44
CA PHE A 26 3.70 -9.32 -4.53
C PHE A 26 4.53 -9.86 -5.70
N ILE A 27 4.30 -9.34 -6.91
CA ILE A 27 5.03 -9.76 -8.12
C ILE A 27 6.53 -9.46 -7.96
N GLY A 28 6.87 -8.27 -7.48
CA GLY A 28 8.25 -7.85 -7.23
C GLY A 28 8.97 -8.75 -6.23
N ALA A 29 8.26 -9.24 -5.19
CA ALA A 29 8.82 -10.16 -4.22
C ALA A 29 9.17 -11.52 -4.83
N LEU A 30 8.45 -11.96 -5.86
CA LEU A 30 8.75 -13.21 -6.57
C LEU A 30 9.88 -13.05 -7.60
N VAL A 31 10.01 -11.86 -8.19
CA VAL A 31 11.00 -11.60 -9.25
C VAL A 31 12.35 -11.14 -8.70
N SER A 32 12.35 -10.19 -7.77
CA SER A 32 13.56 -9.63 -7.18
C SER A 32 13.36 -9.29 -5.69
N PRO A 33 13.27 -10.31 -4.82
CA PRO A 33 12.96 -10.12 -3.41
C PRO A 33 13.97 -9.22 -2.71
N HIS A 34 15.27 -9.41 -2.94
CA HIS A 34 16.32 -8.61 -2.27
C HIS A 34 16.28 -7.14 -2.66
N SER A 35 16.06 -6.84 -3.94
CA SER A 35 15.92 -5.45 -4.40
C SER A 35 14.67 -4.79 -3.81
N LEU A 36 13.54 -5.51 -3.80
CA LEU A 36 12.31 -4.98 -3.23
C LEU A 36 12.42 -4.76 -1.72
N SER A 37 13.00 -5.73 -0.99
CA SER A 37 13.24 -5.62 0.46
C SER A 37 14.16 -4.44 0.78
N ALA A 38 15.21 -4.23 0.00
CA ALA A 38 16.10 -3.07 0.16
C ALA A 38 15.38 -1.74 -0.16
N ALA A 39 14.57 -1.69 -1.22
CA ALA A 39 13.77 -0.51 -1.57
C ALA A 39 12.74 -0.16 -0.49
N ALA A 40 12.21 -1.17 0.21
CA ALA A 40 11.32 -1.03 1.35
C ALA A 40 12.06 -0.68 2.67
N LEU A 41 13.39 -0.48 2.62
CA LEU A 41 14.26 -0.21 3.77
C LEU A 41 14.39 -1.39 4.76
N PHE A 42 14.22 -2.61 4.27
CA PHE A 42 14.48 -3.84 5.00
C PHE A 42 15.52 -4.71 4.26
N PRO A 43 16.75 -4.22 4.02
CA PRO A 43 17.73 -4.96 3.25
C PRO A 43 18.07 -6.30 3.93
N GLN A 44 18.16 -7.36 3.14
CA GLN A 44 18.63 -8.68 3.58
C GLN A 44 19.92 -9.06 2.84
N PRO A 45 20.79 -9.90 3.43
CA PRO A 45 22.05 -10.29 2.79
C PRO A 45 21.82 -10.98 1.45
N ALA A 46 22.48 -10.48 0.39
CA ALA A 46 22.32 -10.98 -0.98
C ALA A 46 22.91 -12.38 -1.20
N ASP A 47 23.84 -12.78 -0.34
CA ASP A 47 24.47 -14.11 -0.30
C ASP A 47 23.60 -15.17 0.39
N LYS A 48 22.46 -14.77 0.97
CA LYS A 48 21.56 -15.66 1.70
C LYS A 48 20.19 -15.72 1.04
N PRO A 49 19.49 -16.87 1.16
CA PRO A 49 18.10 -16.96 0.73
C PRO A 49 17.23 -15.95 1.50
N MET A 50 16.22 -15.43 0.83
CA MET A 50 15.28 -14.49 1.42
C MET A 50 14.53 -15.13 2.59
N HIS A 51 14.36 -14.39 3.69
CA HIS A 51 13.63 -14.90 4.84
C HIS A 51 12.17 -15.23 4.46
N PRO A 52 11.62 -16.42 4.77
CA PRO A 52 10.26 -16.82 4.36
C PRO A 52 9.14 -15.83 4.76
N TYR A 53 9.28 -15.16 5.90
CA TYR A 53 8.34 -14.10 6.32
C TYR A 53 8.20 -12.96 5.30
N PHE A 54 9.20 -12.69 4.46
CA PHE A 54 9.09 -11.70 3.38
C PHE A 54 8.07 -12.13 2.33
N TYR A 55 8.03 -13.42 1.96
CA TYR A 55 7.03 -13.95 1.04
C TYR A 55 5.64 -14.02 1.68
N LEU A 56 5.56 -14.31 2.98
CA LEU A 56 4.28 -14.25 3.71
C LEU A 56 3.73 -12.83 3.76
N PHE A 57 4.60 -11.82 3.92
CA PHE A 57 4.23 -10.42 3.77
C PHE A 57 3.73 -10.14 2.35
N ALA A 58 4.47 -10.55 1.31
CA ALA A 58 4.06 -10.36 -0.09
C ALA A 58 2.69 -11.00 -0.40
N VAL A 59 2.37 -12.17 0.17
CA VAL A 59 1.06 -12.81 0.02
C VAL A 59 -0.05 -11.99 0.70
N ARG A 60 0.22 -11.31 1.81
CA ARG A 60 -0.75 -10.39 2.42
C ARG A 60 -1.07 -9.22 1.49
N GLU A 61 -0.05 -8.65 0.86
CA GLU A 61 -0.22 -7.59 -0.14
C GLU A 61 -1.08 -8.06 -1.32
N LEU A 62 -0.86 -9.29 -1.83
CA LEU A 62 -1.73 -9.89 -2.85
C LEU A 62 -3.19 -9.93 -2.41
N VAL A 63 -3.45 -10.46 -1.21
CA VAL A 63 -4.82 -10.62 -0.70
C VAL A 63 -5.50 -9.26 -0.49
N LEU A 64 -4.79 -8.28 0.07
CA LEU A 64 -5.28 -6.92 0.24
C LEU A 64 -5.56 -6.23 -1.10
N GLY A 65 -4.66 -6.38 -2.06
CA GLY A 65 -4.83 -5.85 -3.42
C GLY A 65 -6.04 -6.46 -4.13
N LEU A 66 -6.22 -7.78 -4.07
CA LEU A 66 -7.40 -8.45 -4.63
C LEU A 66 -8.69 -8.05 -3.92
N ALA A 67 -8.68 -7.95 -2.59
CA ALA A 67 -9.86 -7.52 -1.83
C ALA A 67 -10.28 -6.11 -2.23
N LEU A 68 -9.34 -5.16 -2.34
CA LEU A 68 -9.61 -3.80 -2.77
C LEU A 68 -10.15 -3.76 -4.21
N LEU A 69 -9.52 -4.46 -5.17
CA LEU A 69 -10.00 -4.51 -6.55
C LEU A 69 -11.43 -5.05 -6.64
N ILE A 70 -11.75 -6.10 -5.89
CA ILE A 70 -13.09 -6.67 -5.87
C ILE A 70 -14.08 -5.66 -5.31
N LEU A 71 -13.77 -5.01 -4.18
CA LEU A 71 -14.66 -4.02 -3.58
C LEU A 71 -14.87 -2.79 -4.48
N GLU A 72 -13.79 -2.29 -5.10
CA GLU A 72 -13.83 -1.20 -6.08
C GLU A 72 -14.66 -1.57 -7.31
N ALA A 73 -14.47 -2.76 -7.87
CA ALA A 73 -15.24 -3.25 -9.02
C ALA A 73 -16.73 -3.41 -8.72
N ASN A 74 -17.09 -3.68 -7.45
CA ASN A 74 -18.47 -3.76 -6.99
C ASN A 74 -19.04 -2.42 -6.50
N ASN A 75 -18.28 -1.32 -6.59
CA ASN A 75 -18.64 0.01 -6.06
C ASN A 75 -18.94 0.02 -4.55
N GLU A 76 -18.34 -0.89 -3.78
CA GLU A 76 -18.52 -1.02 -2.32
C GLU A 76 -17.62 -0.05 -1.55
N TRP A 77 -17.76 1.25 -1.85
CA TRP A 77 -16.83 2.28 -1.39
C TRP A 77 -16.75 2.45 0.14
N ARG A 78 -17.81 2.10 0.87
CA ARG A 78 -17.78 2.09 2.35
C ARG A 78 -16.80 1.03 2.86
N ALA A 79 -16.78 -0.15 2.25
CA ALA A 79 -15.87 -1.22 2.59
C ALA A 79 -14.44 -0.93 2.13
N VAL A 80 -14.28 -0.35 0.93
CA VAL A 80 -12.98 0.16 0.44
C VAL A 80 -12.39 1.15 1.45
N THR A 81 -13.17 2.15 1.87
CA THR A 81 -12.74 3.17 2.82
C THR A 81 -12.31 2.57 4.16
N ALA A 82 -13.10 1.64 4.71
CA ALA A 82 -12.78 0.98 5.97
C ALA A 82 -11.49 0.16 5.87
N LEU A 83 -11.34 -0.62 4.78
CA LEU A 83 -10.15 -1.43 4.54
C LEU A 83 -8.90 -0.58 4.34
N LEU A 84 -9.00 0.49 3.54
CA LEU A 84 -7.90 1.44 3.33
C LEU A 84 -7.49 2.15 4.63
N GLY A 85 -8.45 2.45 5.52
CA GLY A 85 -8.16 2.94 6.87
C GLY A 85 -7.28 1.96 7.67
N CYS A 86 -7.61 0.67 7.65
CA CYS A 86 -6.80 -0.38 8.28
C CYS A 86 -5.40 -0.50 7.66
N VAL A 87 -5.32 -0.49 6.32
CA VAL A 87 -4.06 -0.50 5.57
C VAL A 87 -3.19 0.70 5.92
N GLY A 88 -3.78 1.88 6.12
CA GLY A 88 -3.05 3.04 6.56
C GLY A 88 -2.35 2.83 7.91
N LEU A 89 -2.98 2.16 8.87
CA LEU A 89 -2.34 1.83 10.16
C LEU A 89 -1.10 0.94 9.95
N ASN A 90 -1.15 0.03 8.97
CA ASN A 90 0.01 -0.77 8.58
C ASN A 90 1.16 0.14 8.07
N GLY A 91 0.88 1.07 7.16
CA GLY A 91 1.88 2.00 6.64
C GLY A 91 2.54 2.90 7.71
N VAL A 92 1.77 3.34 8.72
CA VAL A 92 2.34 4.06 9.88
C VAL A 92 3.30 3.15 10.66
N SER A 93 2.89 1.90 10.89
CA SER A 93 3.71 0.92 11.61
C SER A 93 4.99 0.60 10.85
N ASP A 94 4.91 0.39 9.54
CA ASP A 94 6.05 0.15 8.66
C ASP A 94 7.03 1.34 8.68
N CYS A 95 6.51 2.57 8.66
CA CYS A 95 7.35 3.77 8.77
C CYS A 95 8.12 3.81 10.10
N ILE A 96 7.46 3.49 11.22
CA ILE A 96 8.09 3.49 12.55
C ILE A 96 9.14 2.38 12.63
N ILE A 97 8.80 1.17 12.18
CA ILE A 97 9.70 0.01 12.20
C ILE A 97 10.91 0.28 11.30
N ALA A 98 10.73 0.80 10.09
CA ALA A 98 11.83 1.16 9.20
C ALA A 98 12.73 2.26 9.81
N ALA A 99 12.14 3.25 10.47
CA ALA A 99 12.91 4.34 11.06
C ALA A 99 13.74 3.89 12.28
N THR A 100 13.23 2.94 13.06
CA THR A 100 13.78 2.61 14.38
C THR A 100 14.51 1.26 14.43
N LEU A 101 14.05 0.26 13.67
CA LEU A 101 14.53 -1.11 13.77
C LEU A 101 15.36 -1.57 12.56
N SER A 102 15.12 -1.02 11.36
CA SER A 102 15.84 -1.46 10.15
C SER A 102 17.14 -0.69 9.88
N GLY A 103 17.44 0.34 10.67
CA GLY A 103 18.63 1.17 10.51
C GLY A 103 18.57 2.14 9.32
N GLY A 104 17.46 2.22 8.60
CA GLY A 104 17.27 3.13 7.45
C GLY A 104 17.16 4.61 7.84
N GLY A 105 16.89 4.90 9.11
CA GLY A 105 16.74 6.26 9.63
C GLY A 105 15.39 6.91 9.28
N TRP A 106 15.06 7.99 10.00
CA TRP A 106 13.75 8.62 9.90
C TRP A 106 13.44 9.21 8.52
N TRP A 107 14.41 9.90 7.90
CA TRP A 107 14.13 10.60 6.65
C TRP A 107 13.86 9.67 5.46
N PRO A 108 14.66 8.62 5.21
CA PRO A 108 14.32 7.62 4.19
C PRO A 108 12.99 6.91 4.50
N SER A 109 12.73 6.58 5.77
CA SER A 109 11.50 5.91 6.17
C SER A 109 10.25 6.76 5.94
N LEU A 110 10.33 8.06 6.21
CA LEU A 110 9.26 9.00 5.89
C LEU A 110 9.01 9.09 4.38
N LYS A 111 10.05 9.03 3.55
CA LYS A 111 9.88 9.06 2.09
C LYS A 111 9.23 7.80 1.55
N VAL A 112 9.66 6.64 2.02
CA VAL A 112 9.23 5.33 1.50
C VAL A 112 7.86 4.94 2.05
N HIS A 113 7.60 5.18 3.33
CA HIS A 113 6.39 4.72 4.02
C HIS A 113 5.50 5.88 4.47
N GLY A 114 6.08 6.92 5.07
CA GLY A 114 5.33 8.02 5.68
C GLY A 114 4.50 8.86 4.70
N ILE A 115 5.14 9.41 3.65
CA ILE A 115 4.49 10.26 2.65
C ILE A 115 3.36 9.50 1.93
N PRO A 116 3.56 8.27 1.42
CA PRO A 116 2.47 7.49 0.84
C PRO A 116 1.33 7.26 1.82
N THR A 117 1.64 6.96 3.09
CA THR A 117 0.64 6.77 4.15
C THR A 117 -0.19 8.02 4.38
N VAL A 118 0.44 9.21 4.45
CA VAL A 118 -0.27 10.49 4.63
C VAL A 118 -1.20 10.77 3.44
N ILE A 119 -0.73 10.57 2.21
CA ILE A 119 -1.54 10.75 1.01
C ILE A 119 -2.73 9.77 1.01
N GLY A 120 -2.47 8.50 1.32
CA GLY A 120 -3.50 7.47 1.43
C GLY A 120 -4.56 7.80 2.48
N TYR A 121 -4.15 8.20 3.69
CA TYR A 121 -5.07 8.60 4.76
C TYR A 121 -5.89 9.82 4.41
N TRP A 122 -5.30 10.79 3.71
CA TRP A 122 -6.06 11.93 3.20
C TRP A 122 -7.15 11.48 2.23
N SER A 123 -6.87 10.53 1.34
CA SER A 123 -7.87 9.94 0.44
C SER A 123 -8.94 9.16 1.21
N VAL A 124 -8.56 8.37 2.21
CA VAL A 124 -9.50 7.68 3.12
C VAL A 124 -10.41 8.67 3.81
N TRP A 125 -9.88 9.78 4.32
CA TRP A 125 -10.67 10.82 4.96
C TRP A 125 -11.70 11.43 4.00
N LYS A 126 -11.31 11.70 2.75
CA LYS A 126 -12.24 12.22 1.73
C LYS A 126 -13.35 11.23 1.39
N LEU A 127 -13.00 9.96 1.18
CA LEU A 127 -13.99 8.91 0.91
C LEU A 127 -14.91 8.69 2.13
N TRP A 128 -14.38 8.81 3.35
CA TRP A 128 -15.19 8.73 4.56
C TRP A 128 -16.24 9.84 4.61
N GLN A 129 -15.85 11.08 4.31
CA GLN A 129 -16.78 12.22 4.22
C GLN A 129 -17.87 12.01 3.16
N GLU A 130 -17.59 11.29 2.08
CA GLU A 130 -18.56 11.06 0.99
C GLU A 130 -19.53 9.90 1.25
N HIS A 131 -19.12 8.88 2.01
CA HIS A 131 -19.88 7.63 2.12
C HIS A 131 -20.42 7.32 3.53
N TRP A 132 -20.05 8.11 4.54
CA TRP A 132 -20.47 7.92 5.92
C TRP A 132 -21.03 9.17 6.61
N VAL A 133 -20.76 10.36 6.09
CA VAL A 133 -21.32 11.64 6.57
C VAL A 133 -22.48 12.05 5.69
#